data_AF-A0A0C2WH62-F1
#
_entry.id   AF-A0A0C2WH62-F1
#
_cell.length_a   1.000
_cell.length_b   1.000
_cell.length_c   1.000
_cell.angle_alpha   90.00
_cell.angle_beta   90.00
_cell.angle_gamma   90.00
#
_symmetry.space_group_name_H-M   'P 1'
#
loop_
_entity.id
_entity.type
_entity.pdbx_description
1 polymer ?
#
loop_
_entity_poly.entity_id
_entity_poly.type
_entity_poly.pdbx_seq_one_letter_code
_entity_poly.pdbx_strand_id
1 'polypeptide(L)'
;LLLASALATVVSYRFLRTKQTVPYPPGPLPKPIIGNALDIPLKKAWIQYIEWSKQFNNNIIHLTAMNTHIVVLNSLEDIIELMERRSANYSSRP
;
A
#
# COMPACT_ATOMS: atom_id res chain seq x y z
N LEU A 1 -5.95 -34.22 2.25
CA LEU A 1 -7.17 -33.77 1.53
C LEU A 1 -7.87 -32.60 2.24
N LEU A 2 -8.23 -32.71 3.53
CA LEU A 2 -8.90 -31.64 4.29
C LEU A 2 -8.13 -30.30 4.39
N LEU A 3 -6.80 -30.34 4.57
CA LEU A 3 -5.98 -29.13 4.60
C LEU A 3 -5.91 -28.43 3.24
N ALA A 4 -5.85 -29.21 2.15
CA ALA A 4 -5.83 -28.68 0.80
C ALA A 4 -7.19 -28.07 0.42
N SER A 5 -8.30 -28.71 0.81
CA SER A 5 -9.64 -28.15 0.62
C SER A 5 -9.84 -26.89 1.45
N ALA A 6 -9.39 -26.86 2.71
CA ALA A 6 -9.48 -25.66 3.55
C ALA A 6 -8.68 -24.48 2.96
N LEU A 7 -7.44 -24.72 2.50
CA LEU A 7 -6.64 -23.69 1.83
C LEU A 7 -7.33 -23.19 0.55
N ALA A 8 -7.85 -24.10 -0.28
CA ALA A 8 -8.57 -23.74 -1.50
C ALA A 8 -9.81 -22.90 -1.19
N THR A 9 -10.60 -23.28 -0.18
CA THR A 9 -11.78 -22.51 0.25
C THR A 9 -11.39 -21.11 0.73
N VAL A 10 -10.32 -20.97 1.51
CA VAL A 10 -9.81 -19.67 1.97
C VAL A 10 -9.36 -18.81 0.78
N VAL A 11 -8.57 -19.37 -0.14
CA VAL A 11 -8.09 -18.66 -1.33
C VAL A 11 -9.26 -18.22 -2.21
N SER A 12 -10.19 -19.12 -2.53
CA SER A 12 -11.40 -18.80 -3.31
C SER A 12 -12.26 -17.75 -2.63
N TYR A 13 -12.46 -17.84 -1.31
CA TYR A 13 -13.22 -16.84 -0.56
C TYR A 13 -12.56 -15.46 -0.61
N ARG A 14 -11.22 -15.39 -0.53
CA ARG A 14 -10.48 -14.14 -0.67
C ARG A 14 -10.58 -13.57 -2.09
N PHE A 15 -10.44 -14.42 -3.11
CA PHE A 15 -10.58 -14.02 -4.52
C PHE A 15 -11.98 -13.49 -4.84
N LEU A 16 -13.03 -14.14 -4.34
CA LEU A 16 -14.43 -13.74 -4.55
C LEU A 16 -14.81 -12.48 -3.76
N ARG A 17 -14.08 -12.16 -2.68
CA ARG A 17 -14.29 -10.94 -1.87
C ARG A 17 -13.52 -9.71 -2.32
N THR A 18 -12.70 -9.82 -3.36
CA THR A 18 -12.02 -8.67 -3.96
C THR A 18 -13.09 -7.79 -4.64
N LYS A 19 -13.71 -6.88 -3.87
CA LYS A 19 -14.56 -5.82 -4.42
C LYS A 19 -13.75 -5.04 -5.46
N GLN A 20 -14.39 -4.63 -6.56
CA GLN A 20 -13.83 -3.65 -7.49
C GLN A 20 -13.62 -2.33 -6.75
N THR A 21 -12.45 -2.17 -6.16
CA THR A 21 -11.97 -0.91 -5.62
C THR A 21 -11.12 -0.25 -6.70
N VAL A 22 -11.16 1.07 -6.77
CA VAL A 22 -10.19 1.85 -7.55
C VAL A 22 -8.79 1.31 -7.24
N PRO A 23 -7.97 1.00 -8.27
CA PRO A 23 -6.64 0.46 -8.03
C PRO A 23 -5.84 1.44 -7.18
N TYR A 24 -5.07 0.92 -6.24
CA TYR A 24 -4.12 1.73 -5.51
C TYR A 24 -3.07 2.32 -6.46
N PRO A 25 -2.40 3.42 -6.06
CA PRO A 25 -1.21 3.89 -6.75
C PRO A 25 -0.18 2.78 -6.94
N PRO A 26 0.71 2.87 -7.96
CA PRO A 26 1.71 1.84 -8.19
C PRO A 26 2.70 1.72 -7.02
N GLY A 27 3.32 0.55 -6.88
CA GLY A 27 4.26 0.29 -5.79
C GLY A 27 4.82 -1.14 -5.84
N PRO A 28 5.75 -1.49 -4.93
CA PRO A 28 6.32 -2.81 -4.89
C PRO A 28 5.26 -3.86 -4.54
N LEU A 29 5.31 -4.99 -5.26
CA LEU A 29 4.32 -6.04 -5.13
C LEU A 29 4.31 -6.62 -3.69
N PRO A 30 3.15 -6.64 -3.00
CA PRO A 30 3.09 -7.12 -1.63
C PRO A 30 3.23 -8.65 -1.55
N LYS A 31 4.01 -9.14 -0.59
CA LYS A 31 4.11 -10.58 -0.32
C LYS A 31 2.83 -11.10 0.35
N PRO A 32 2.48 -12.39 0.18
CA PRO A 32 1.32 -12.97 0.86
C PRO A 32 1.40 -12.78 2.38
N ILE A 33 0.26 -12.43 3.00
CA ILE A 33 0.07 -12.27 4.46
C ILE A 33 0.76 -11.03 5.05
N ILE A 34 2.06 -10.84 4.82
CA ILE A 34 2.87 -9.80 5.48
C ILE A 34 2.95 -8.49 4.70
N GLY A 35 2.62 -8.50 3.39
CA GLY A 35 2.79 -7.36 2.51
C GLY A 35 4.26 -7.06 2.21
N ASN A 36 4.60 -5.78 2.18
CA ASN A 36 5.94 -5.21 2.01
C ASN A 36 6.68 -4.97 3.35
N ALA A 37 6.19 -5.50 4.47
CA ALA A 37 6.78 -5.25 5.79
C ALA A 37 8.29 -5.57 5.85
N LEU A 38 8.75 -6.59 5.12
CA LEU A 38 10.16 -6.97 5.02
C LEU A 38 10.93 -6.19 3.95
N ASP A 39 10.22 -5.54 3.02
CA ASP A 39 10.82 -4.73 1.96
C ASP A 39 11.06 -3.28 2.44
N ILE A 40 10.34 -2.83 3.49
CA ILE A 40 10.53 -1.50 4.09
C ILE A 40 11.78 -1.50 4.97
N PRO A 41 12.82 -0.70 4.65
CA PRO A 41 14.05 -0.71 5.42
C PRO A 41 13.86 0.00 6.77
N LEU A 42 14.43 -0.58 7.83
CA LEU A 42 14.34 -0.05 9.19
C LEU A 42 15.07 1.29 9.39
N LYS A 43 16.01 1.62 8.50
CA LYS A 43 16.77 2.87 8.53
C LYS A 43 16.60 3.57 7.20
N LYS A 44 16.42 4.89 7.25
CA LYS A 44 16.38 5.77 6.06
C LYS A 44 15.34 5.35 5.01
N ALA A 45 14.15 4.91 5.43
CA ALA A 45 13.08 4.46 4.54
C ALA A 45 12.68 5.47 3.45
N TRP A 46 12.81 6.77 3.74
CA TRP A 46 12.58 7.84 2.76
C TRP A 46 13.46 7.71 1.50
N ILE A 47 14.69 7.19 1.62
CA ILE A 47 15.56 6.97 0.45
C ILE A 47 14.96 5.90 -0.46
N GLN A 48 14.49 4.79 0.12
CA GLN A 48 13.86 3.71 -0.63
C GLN A 48 12.54 4.17 -1.27
N TYR A 49 11.77 5.02 -0.57
CA TYR A 49 10.53 5.57 -1.11
C TYR A 49 10.76 6.46 -2.33
N ILE A 50 11.81 7.29 -2.31
CA ILE A 50 12.23 8.09 -3.46
C ILE A 50 12.69 7.19 -4.61
N GLU A 51 13.44 6.13 -4.32
CA GLU A 51 13.88 5.18 -5.34
C GLU A 51 12.69 4.46 -6.00
N TRP A 52 11.72 3.98 -5.21
CA TRP A 52 10.50 3.38 -5.73
C TRP A 52 9.67 4.37 -6.54
N SER A 53 9.55 5.63 -6.10
CA SER A 53 8.88 6.66 -6.88
C SER A 53 9.46 6.83 -8.29
N LYS A 54 10.80 6.83 -8.39
CA LYS A 54 11.50 6.85 -9.68
C LYS A 54 11.28 5.56 -10.48
N GLN A 55 11.40 4.40 -9.83
CA GLN A 55 11.24 3.09 -10.46
C GLN A 55 9.83 2.90 -11.06
N PHE A 56 8.80 3.33 -10.34
CA PHE A 56 7.40 3.21 -10.77
C PHE A 56 6.91 4.43 -11.57
N ASN A 57 7.79 5.41 -11.81
CA ASN A 57 7.49 6.66 -12.51
C ASN A 57 6.23 7.37 -11.96
N ASN A 58 6.12 7.45 -10.63
CA ASN A 58 4.98 8.06 -9.95
C ASN A 58 5.39 8.67 -8.60
N ASN A 59 4.93 9.88 -8.31
CA ASN A 59 5.22 10.58 -7.06
C ASN A 59 4.39 10.05 -5.87
N ILE A 60 3.30 9.34 -6.16
CA ILE A 60 2.45 8.70 -5.15
C ILE A 60 2.64 7.19 -5.29
N ILE A 61 3.15 6.56 -4.24
CA ILE A 61 3.36 5.10 -4.20
C ILE A 61 2.53 4.46 -3.09
N HIS A 62 2.17 3.19 -3.31
CA HIS A 62 1.43 2.38 -2.34
C HIS A 62 2.25 1.20 -1.84
N LEU A 63 2.12 0.93 -0.55
CA LEU A 63 2.75 -0.18 0.15
C LEU A 63 1.71 -0.83 1.06
N THR A 64 1.95 -2.09 1.42
CA THR A 64 1.20 -2.74 2.50
C THR A 64 2.16 -3.29 3.54
N ALA A 65 1.80 -3.26 4.82
CA ALA A 65 2.56 -3.91 5.87
C ALA A 65 1.60 -4.43 6.93
N MET A 66 1.57 -5.75 7.16
CA MET A 66 0.73 -6.37 8.19
C MET A 66 -0.74 -5.88 8.15
N ASN A 67 -1.40 -6.03 7.00
CA ASN A 67 -2.77 -5.57 6.75
C ASN A 67 -3.00 -4.05 6.86
N THR A 68 -1.93 -3.26 6.97
CA THR A 68 -1.99 -1.79 6.92
C THR A 68 -1.62 -1.31 5.52
N HIS A 69 -2.45 -0.44 4.95
CA HIS A 69 -2.16 0.23 3.68
C HIS A 69 -1.43 1.54 3.94
N ILE A 70 -0.32 1.76 3.24
CA ILE A 70 0.54 2.93 3.41
C ILE A 70 0.65 3.61 2.05
N VAL A 71 0.32 4.90 2.00
CA VAL A 71 0.49 5.74 0.80
C VAL A 71 1.61 6.73 1.09
N VAL A 72 2.61 6.81 0.21
CA VAL A 72 3.74 7.73 0.35
C VAL A 72 3.68 8.77 -0.74
N LEU A 73 3.81 10.04 -0.35
CA LEU A 73 3.83 11.21 -1.24
C LEU A 73 5.27 11.72 -1.36
N ASN A 74 5.79 11.81 -2.58
CA ASN A 74 7.16 12.26 -2.86
C ASN A 74 7.25 13.63 -3.57
N SER A 75 6.12 14.30 -3.85
CA SER A 75 6.10 15.67 -4.38
C SER A 75 5.53 16.65 -3.36
N LEU A 76 6.02 17.90 -3.39
CA LEU A 76 5.53 18.96 -2.51
C LEU A 76 4.10 19.34 -2.88
N GLU A 77 3.80 19.34 -4.18
CA GLU A 77 2.50 19.68 -4.74
C GLU A 77 1.41 18.72 -4.24
N ASP A 78 1.68 17.40 -4.26
CA ASP A 78 0.74 16.39 -3.76
C ASP A 78 0.53 16.50 -2.25
N ILE A 79 1.60 16.81 -1.51
CA ILE A 79 1.53 17.02 -0.05
C ILE A 79 0.62 18.21 0.28
N ILE A 80 0.84 19.37 -0.36
CA ILE A 80 0.03 20.56 -0.14
C ILE A 80 -1.44 20.30 -0.52
N GLU A 81 -1.68 19.67 -1.66
CA GLU A 81 -3.04 19.37 -2.12
C GLU A 81 -3.79 18.44 -1.17
N LEU A 82 -3.15 17.38 -0.67
CA LEU A 82 -3.81 16.38 0.17
C LEU A 82 -3.84 16.79 1.65
N MET A 83 -2.73 17.27 2.20
CA MET A 83 -2.57 17.52 3.63
C MET A 83 -3.05 18.91 4.07
N GLU A 84 -3.00 19.92 3.19
CA GLU A 84 -3.45 21.28 3.53
C GLU A 84 -4.83 21.58 2.93
N ARG A 85 -4.94 21.59 1.60
CA ARG A 85 -6.16 22.00 0.89
C ARG A 85 -7.33 21.05 1.14
N ARG A 86 -7.03 19.74 1.26
CA ARG A 86 -8.01 18.69 1.55
C ARG A 86 -7.88 18.14 2.96
N SER A 87 -7.27 18.89 3.87
CA SER A 87 -7.06 18.50 5.28
C SER A 87 -8.32 17.97 5.96
N ALA A 88 -9.50 18.51 5.66
CA ALA A 88 -10.78 18.04 6.19
C ALA A 88 -11.10 16.56 5.87
N ASN A 89 -10.56 16.01 4.78
CA ASN A 89 -10.77 14.62 4.35
C ASN A 89 -9.70 13.65 4.86
N TYR A 90 -8.46 14.13 5.06
CA TYR A 90 -7.30 13.28 5.31
C TYR A 90 -6.67 13.46 6.69
N SER A 91 -7.01 14.52 7.41
CA SER A 91 -6.53 14.74 8.77
C SER A 91 -7.30 13.87 9.75
N SER A 92 -6.60 12.96 10.43
CA SER A 92 -7.18 12.23 11.55
C SER A 92 -7.20 13.14 12.77
N ARG A 93 -8.40 13.44 13.30
CA ARG A 93 -8.59 14.24 14.50
C ARG A 93 -9.28 13.37 15.57
N PRO A 94 -8.61 13.03 16.68
CA PRO A 94 -9.24 12.31 17.79
C PRO A 94 -10.29 13.16 18.51
#